data_AF-A0A140LAH9-F1
#
_entry.id   AF-A0A140LAH9-F1
#
_cell.length_a   1.000
_cell.length_b   1.000
_cell.length_c   1.000
_cell.angle_alpha   90.00
_cell.angle_beta   90.00
_cell.angle_gamma   90.00
#
_symmetry.space_group_name_H-M   'P 1'
#
loop_
_entity.id
_entity.type
_entity.pdbx_description
1 polymer ?
#
loop_
_entity_poly.entity_id
_entity_poly.type
_entity_poly.pdbx_seq_one_letter_code
_entity_poly.pdbx_strand_id
1 'polypeptide(L)'
;MNLSEIKKNAREKMKGYCRVCKVCDGVACAGEVPGMGGAGTGASFRANVEALAKVKLNMRTLHGAKDPDISTELFGKKLSMPILAAPITGSDYNMGGAVPEEEFIKMVISGSKAAGTLGMCGD
;
A
#
# COMPACT_ATOMS: atom_id res chain seq x y z
N MET A 1 -18.75 -4.72 1.08
CA MET A 1 -18.37 -3.35 0.71
C MET A 1 -17.70 -3.37 -0.65
N ASN A 2 -18.01 -2.41 -1.51
CA ASN A 2 -17.27 -2.19 -2.76
C ASN A 2 -16.11 -1.19 -2.53
N LEU A 3 -15.18 -1.11 -3.49
CA LEU A 3 -14.01 -0.24 -3.37
C LEU A 3 -14.36 1.26 -3.25
N SER A 4 -15.49 1.67 -3.80
CA SER A 4 -15.96 3.07 -3.72
C SER A 4 -16.35 3.42 -2.28
N GLU A 5 -17.11 2.55 -1.62
CA GLU A 5 -17.50 2.67 -0.21
C GLU A 5 -16.26 2.70 0.70
N ILE A 6 -15.30 1.81 0.45
CA ILE A 6 -14.04 1.77 1.21
C ILE A 6 -13.30 3.11 1.08
N LYS A 7 -13.14 3.63 -0.14
CA LYS A 7 -12.46 4.91 -0.38
C LYS A 7 -13.21 6.09 0.22
N LYS A 8 -14.56 6.08 0.21
CA LYS A 8 -15.37 7.11 0.86
C LYS A 8 -15.13 7.12 2.37
N ASN A 9 -15.19 5.96 3.01
CA ASN A 9 -14.94 5.83 4.45
C ASN A 9 -13.51 6.25 4.82
N ALA A 10 -12.51 5.90 4.00
CA ALA A 10 -11.14 6.31 4.20
C ALA A 10 -10.95 7.84 4.14
N ARG A 11 -11.63 8.53 3.22
CA ARG A 11 -11.54 10.00 3.13
C ARG A 11 -12.07 10.70 4.37
N GLU A 12 -13.17 10.20 4.94
CA GLU A 12 -13.71 10.76 6.17
C GLU A 12 -12.79 10.47 7.37
N LYS A 13 -12.34 9.23 7.53
CA LYS A 13 -11.47 8.82 8.65
C LYS A 13 -10.08 9.47 8.62
N MET A 14 -9.52 9.72 7.44
CA MET A 14 -8.15 10.24 7.27
C MET A 14 -8.11 11.72 6.88
N LYS A 15 -9.22 12.43 7.05
CA LYS A 15 -9.34 13.84 6.67
C LYS A 15 -8.25 14.67 7.36
N GLY A 16 -7.52 15.46 6.58
CA GLY A 16 -6.38 16.25 7.07
C GLY A 16 -5.02 15.52 7.02
N TYR A 17 -5.01 14.20 6.88
CA TYR A 17 -3.79 13.38 6.85
C TYR A 17 -3.56 12.69 5.50
N CYS A 18 -4.63 12.23 4.85
CA CYS A 18 -4.57 11.62 3.53
C CYS A 18 -5.77 12.03 2.68
N ARG A 19 -5.50 12.34 1.41
CA ARG A 19 -6.53 12.77 0.45
C ARG A 19 -7.18 11.61 -0.32
N VAL A 20 -6.69 10.39 -0.13
CA VAL A 20 -7.13 9.18 -0.87
C VAL A 20 -7.20 9.48 -2.37
N CYS A 21 -6.06 9.97 -2.88
CA CYS A 21 -5.91 10.42 -4.27
C CYS A 21 -6.27 9.31 -5.25
N LYS A 22 -6.76 9.69 -6.43
CA LYS A 22 -6.99 8.72 -7.53
C LYS A 22 -5.68 8.04 -7.94
N VAL A 23 -4.60 8.82 -7.96
CA VAL A 23 -3.22 8.37 -8.17
C VAL A 23 -2.41 8.90 -6.98
N CYS A 24 -1.72 8.01 -6.28
CA CYS A 24 -0.86 8.39 -5.16
C CYS A 24 0.56 8.63 -5.67
N ASP A 25 0.92 9.90 -5.87
CA ASP A 25 2.20 10.33 -6.43
C ASP A 25 3.03 11.22 -5.49
N GLY A 26 2.50 11.55 -4.31
CA GLY A 26 3.19 12.38 -3.33
C GLY A 26 3.24 13.87 -3.67
N VAL A 27 2.55 14.34 -4.72
CA VAL A 27 2.51 15.78 -5.08
C VAL A 27 1.70 16.56 -4.06
N ALA A 28 0.48 16.09 -3.77
CA ALA A 28 -0.45 16.82 -2.92
C ALA A 28 -0.05 16.87 -1.43
N CYS A 29 0.81 15.94 -0.98
CA CYS A 29 1.24 15.80 0.40
C CYS A 29 2.76 15.99 0.60
N ALA A 30 3.38 16.82 -0.25
CA ALA A 30 4.79 17.14 -0.14
C ALA A 30 5.06 17.97 1.12
N GLY A 31 5.95 17.50 2.00
CA GLY A 31 6.29 18.15 3.26
C GLY A 31 5.36 17.82 4.42
N GLU A 32 4.36 16.96 4.21
CA GLU A 32 3.37 16.59 5.22
C GLU A 32 3.82 15.37 6.05
N VAL A 33 5.02 15.48 6.63
CA VAL A 33 5.56 14.56 7.63
C VAL A 33 5.82 15.36 8.93
N PRO A 34 5.32 14.95 10.11
CA PRO A 34 4.54 13.73 10.38
C PRO A 34 3.17 13.70 9.66
N GLY A 35 2.77 12.51 9.20
CA GLY A 35 1.68 12.33 8.24
C GLY A 35 2.00 11.26 7.18
N MET A 36 1.03 10.90 6.34
CA MET A 36 1.25 9.97 5.21
C MET A 36 1.99 10.61 4.03
N GLY A 37 2.45 11.85 4.18
CA GLY A 37 3.06 12.65 3.14
C GLY A 37 4.50 12.27 2.81
N GLY A 38 5.05 12.97 1.82
CA GLY A 38 6.47 12.88 1.51
C GLY A 38 7.29 13.81 2.41
N ALA A 39 8.43 13.35 2.92
CA ALA A 39 9.31 14.19 3.74
C ALA A 39 9.88 15.38 2.95
N GLY A 40 10.01 16.54 3.61
CA GLY A 40 10.60 17.76 3.04
C GLY A 40 9.91 18.21 1.76
N THR A 41 10.59 18.16 0.62
CA THR A 41 10.00 18.54 -0.68
C THR A 41 9.12 17.44 -1.29
N GLY A 42 9.04 16.25 -0.67
CA GLY A 42 8.38 15.06 -1.24
C GLY A 42 9.09 14.48 -2.46
N ALA A 43 10.31 14.92 -2.78
CA ALA A 43 11.04 14.55 -3.99
C ALA A 43 11.28 13.05 -4.10
N SER A 44 11.67 12.37 -3.00
CA SER A 44 11.91 10.93 -3.02
C SER A 44 10.64 10.12 -3.29
N PHE A 45 9.48 10.55 -2.78
CA PHE A 45 8.21 9.89 -3.08
C PHE A 45 7.93 10.00 -4.59
N ARG A 46 7.94 11.20 -5.15
CA ARG A 46 7.74 11.41 -6.59
C ARG A 46 8.74 10.62 -7.43
N ALA A 47 10.01 10.64 -7.05
CA ALA A 47 11.08 9.92 -7.74
C ALA A 47 10.83 8.41 -7.79
N ASN A 48 10.32 7.79 -6.71
CA ASN A 48 9.98 6.36 -6.70
C ASN A 48 8.88 6.02 -7.72
N VAL A 49 7.83 6.85 -7.79
CA VAL A 49 6.72 6.66 -8.73
C VAL A 49 7.17 6.89 -10.17
N GLU A 50 7.94 7.96 -10.42
CA GLU A 50 8.49 8.28 -11.73
C GLU A 50 9.49 7.22 -12.23
N ALA A 51 10.31 6.66 -11.34
CA ALA A 51 11.25 5.59 -11.68
C ALA A 51 10.51 4.34 -12.19
N LEU A 52 9.44 3.92 -11.51
CA LEU A 52 8.61 2.80 -11.98
C LEU A 52 7.92 3.12 -13.32
N ALA A 53 7.42 4.35 -13.50
CA ALA A 53 6.75 4.76 -14.74
C ALA A 53 7.68 4.75 -15.97
N LYS A 54 9.00 4.87 -15.78
CA LYS A 54 10.02 4.76 -16.85
C LYS A 54 10.18 3.34 -17.38
N VAL A 55 9.87 2.32 -16.58
CA VAL A 55 9.93 0.91 -17.00
C VAL A 55 8.76 0.61 -17.93
N LYS A 56 9.04 0.11 -19.13
CA LYS A 56 8.04 -0.32 -20.11
C LYS A 56 8.10 -1.82 -20.30
N LEU A 57 6.94 -2.45 -20.45
CA LEU A 57 6.84 -3.89 -20.69
C LEU A 57 6.93 -4.15 -22.20
N ASN A 58 7.91 -4.96 -22.61
CA ASN A 58 7.95 -5.50 -23.97
C ASN A 58 7.08 -6.77 -24.04
N MET A 59 5.83 -6.59 -24.46
CA MET A 59 4.82 -7.65 -24.41
C MET A 59 5.09 -8.73 -25.46
N ARG A 60 5.15 -9.99 -25.04
CA ARG A 60 4.97 -11.13 -25.93
C ARG A 60 3.47 -11.35 -26.10
N THR A 61 2.93 -11.14 -27.30
CA THR A 61 1.47 -11.21 -27.55
C THR A 61 1.00 -12.59 -27.98
N LEU A 62 1.90 -13.42 -28.50
CA LEU A 62 1.63 -14.81 -28.88
C LEU A 62 2.19 -15.75 -27.80
N HIS A 63 1.31 -16.26 -26.95
CA HIS A 63 1.66 -17.22 -25.89
C HIS A 63 0.47 -18.09 -25.46
N GLY A 64 0.75 -19.20 -24.79
CA GLY A 64 -0.26 -20.10 -24.21
C GLY A 64 -0.68 -19.79 -22.77
N ALA A 65 -0.18 -18.71 -22.16
CA ALA A 65 -0.52 -18.36 -20.78
C ALA A 65 -2.00 -17.96 -20.64
N LYS A 66 -2.84 -18.92 -20.23
CA LYS A 66 -4.27 -18.73 -19.94
C LYS A 66 -4.51 -18.56 -18.43
N ASP A 67 -3.87 -19.40 -17.64
CA ASP A 67 -4.00 -19.45 -16.17
C ASP A 67 -2.61 -19.27 -15.54
N PRO A 68 -2.08 -18.03 -15.42
CA PRO A 68 -0.76 -17.81 -14.86
C PRO A 68 -0.75 -18.16 -13.36
N ASP A 69 0.20 -19.00 -12.94
CA ASP A 69 0.50 -19.21 -11.52
C ASP A 69 1.30 -18.01 -11.01
N ILE A 70 0.65 -17.22 -10.15
CA ILE A 70 1.28 -16.06 -9.50
C ILE A 70 1.80 -16.41 -8.10
N SER A 71 1.71 -17.68 -7.66
CA SER A 71 2.23 -18.10 -6.37
C SER A 71 3.77 -18.04 -6.34
N THR A 72 4.32 -17.92 -5.14
CA THR A 72 5.78 -17.89 -4.95
C THR A 72 6.14 -18.55 -3.62
N GLU A 73 7.41 -18.90 -3.44
CA GLU A 73 7.95 -19.36 -2.17
C GLU A 73 8.94 -18.33 -1.63
N LEU A 74 8.68 -17.82 -0.44
CA LEU A 74 9.57 -16.91 0.28
C LEU A 74 9.74 -17.40 1.71
N PHE A 75 10.99 -17.47 2.19
CA PHE A 75 11.32 -17.92 3.56
C PHE A 75 10.79 -19.32 3.91
N GLY A 76 10.73 -20.24 2.93
CA GLY A 76 10.17 -21.58 3.13
C GLY A 76 8.64 -21.60 3.28
N LYS A 77 7.95 -20.52 2.89
CA LYS A 77 6.49 -20.40 2.92
C LYS A 77 5.96 -20.18 1.51
N LYS A 78 4.99 -21.01 1.11
CA LYS A 78 4.22 -20.80 -0.12
C LYS A 78 3.23 -19.65 0.07
N LEU A 79 3.28 -18.66 -0.81
CA LEU A 79 2.40 -17.50 -0.85
C LEU A 79 1.51 -17.57 -2.10
N SER A 80 0.28 -17.09 -2.00
CA SER A 80 -0.66 -17.00 -3.13
C SER A 80 -0.21 -16.00 -4.20
N MET A 81 0.58 -15.01 -3.81
CA MET A 81 1.11 -13.94 -4.68
C MET A 81 2.37 -13.31 -4.07
N PRO A 82 3.27 -12.69 -4.86
CA PRO A 82 4.47 -12.02 -4.37
C PRO A 82 4.17 -10.60 -3.85
N ILE A 83 3.12 -10.44 -3.03
CA ILE A 83 2.68 -9.15 -2.49
C ILE A 83 2.57 -9.27 -0.98
N LEU A 84 3.37 -8.50 -0.24
CA LEU A 84 3.38 -8.50 1.22
C LEU A 84 2.93 -7.13 1.73
N ALA A 85 2.24 -7.09 2.87
CA ALA A 85 1.91 -5.82 3.51
C ALA A 85 3.15 -5.28 4.23
N ALA A 86 3.52 -4.03 3.91
CA ALA A 86 4.67 -3.36 4.51
C ALA A 86 4.45 -3.08 6.00
N PRO A 87 5.51 -3.03 6.83
CA PRO A 87 5.41 -2.67 8.23
C PRO A 87 5.17 -1.15 8.33
N ILE A 88 3.94 -0.77 8.65
CA ILE A 88 3.51 0.62 8.83
C ILE A 88 3.16 0.84 10.30
N THR A 89 3.70 1.90 10.90
CA THR A 89 3.48 2.28 12.31
C THR A 89 3.02 3.72 12.44
N GLY A 90 2.65 4.13 13.66
CA GLY A 90 2.29 5.50 13.98
C GLY A 90 0.94 5.89 13.42
N SER A 91 -0.06 5.01 13.48
CA SER A 91 -1.41 5.31 12.99
C SER A 91 -2.02 6.54 13.68
N ASP A 92 -1.67 6.75 14.95
CA ASP A 92 -2.19 7.85 15.76
C ASP A 92 -1.82 9.23 15.19
N TYR A 93 -0.58 9.40 14.74
CA TYR A 93 -0.09 10.70 14.24
C TYR A 93 0.09 10.75 12.72
N ASN A 94 0.32 9.62 12.03
CA ASN A 94 0.45 9.60 10.57
C ASN A 94 -0.90 9.44 9.86
N MET A 95 -1.87 8.76 10.48
CA MET A 95 -3.16 8.41 9.86
C MET A 95 -4.37 9.12 10.51
N GLY A 96 -4.12 10.02 11.47
CA GLY A 96 -5.15 10.80 12.16
C GLY A 96 -5.87 10.09 13.29
N GLY A 97 -5.35 8.95 13.78
CA GLY A 97 -5.85 8.28 14.99
C GLY A 97 -7.27 7.72 14.91
N ALA A 98 -7.89 7.69 13.73
CA ALA A 98 -9.22 7.13 13.54
C ALA A 98 -9.27 5.59 13.70
N VAL A 99 -8.10 4.94 13.68
CA VAL A 99 -7.92 3.52 13.98
C VAL A 99 -6.69 3.40 14.90
N PRO A 100 -6.85 2.84 16.11
CA PRO A 100 -5.72 2.59 17.02
C PRO A 100 -4.68 1.68 16.38
N GLU A 101 -3.41 1.86 16.75
CA GLU A 101 -2.29 1.14 16.14
C GLU A 101 -2.39 -0.39 16.28
N GLU A 102 -2.77 -0.87 17.47
CA GLU A 102 -2.99 -2.29 17.71
C GLU A 102 -4.07 -2.87 16.78
N GLU A 103 -5.16 -2.13 16.57
CA GLU A 103 -6.25 -2.55 15.70
C GLU A 103 -5.80 -2.55 14.23
N PHE A 104 -5.08 -1.52 13.80
CA PHE A 104 -4.51 -1.43 12.46
C PHE A 104 -3.58 -2.61 12.16
N ILE A 105 -2.65 -2.93 13.08
CA ILE A 105 -1.74 -4.07 12.94
C ILE A 105 -2.54 -5.38 12.85
N LYS A 106 -3.52 -5.59 13.73
CA LYS A 106 -4.39 -6.78 13.66
C LYS A 106 -5.09 -6.90 12.30
N MET A 107 -5.60 -5.81 11.76
CA MET A 107 -6.24 -5.79 10.43
C MET A 107 -5.26 -6.15 9.31
N VAL A 108 -4.05 -5.57 9.31
CA VAL A 108 -3.03 -5.83 8.29
C VAL A 108 -2.57 -7.29 8.32
N ILE A 109 -2.28 -7.84 9.49
CA ILE A 109 -1.81 -9.22 9.65
C ILE A 109 -2.91 -10.22 9.27
N SER A 110 -4.11 -10.05 9.80
CA SER A 110 -5.24 -10.95 9.51
C SER A 110 -5.67 -10.89 8.04
N GLY A 111 -5.71 -9.70 7.44
CA GLY A 111 -6.01 -9.50 6.03
C GLY A 111 -4.97 -10.14 5.11
N SER A 112 -3.68 -9.99 5.43
CA SER A 112 -2.59 -10.62 4.67
C SER A 112 -2.70 -12.15 4.72
N LYS A 113 -2.93 -12.71 5.91
CA LYS A 113 -3.16 -14.15 6.08
C LYS A 113 -4.38 -14.63 5.27
N ALA A 114 -5.48 -13.89 5.30
CA ALA A 114 -6.69 -14.22 4.54
C ALA A 114 -6.48 -14.17 3.02
N ALA A 115 -5.62 -13.27 2.55
CA ALA A 115 -5.22 -13.18 1.14
C ALA A 115 -4.23 -14.29 0.72
N GLY A 116 -3.73 -15.09 1.65
CA GLY A 116 -2.72 -16.13 1.39
C GLY A 116 -1.29 -15.59 1.28
N THR A 117 -1.01 -14.44 1.91
CA THR A 117 0.31 -13.82 1.94
C THR A 117 0.74 -13.47 3.38
N LEU A 118 1.88 -12.78 3.51
CA LEU A 118 2.47 -12.35 4.78
C LEU A 118 2.22 -10.87 5.01
N GLY A 119 1.82 -10.54 6.25
CA GLY A 119 1.79 -9.18 6.75
C GLY A 119 3.00 -8.92 7.63
N MET A 120 3.57 -7.72 7.52
CA MET A 120 4.65 -7.25 8.39
C MET A 120 4.08 -6.20 9.35
N CYS A 121 4.53 -6.21 10.59
CA CYS A 121 4.27 -5.15 11.57
C CYS A 121 5.60 -4.46 11.91
N GLY A 122 5.54 -3.18 12.26
CA GLY A 122 6.70 -2.53 12.88
C GLY A 122 6.83 -2.91 14.36
N ASP A 123 7.92 -2.44 14.97
CA ASP A 123 8.14 -2.46 16.42
C ASP A 123 7.28 -1.39 17.10
#